data_AF-A0A2N5ZJA3-F1
#
_entry.id   AF-A0A2N5ZJA3-F1
#
_cell.length_a   1.000
_cell.length_b   1.000
_cell.length_c   1.000
_cell.angle_alpha   90.00
_cell.angle_beta   90.00
_cell.angle_gamma   90.00
#
_symmetry.space_group_name_H-M   'P 1'
#
loop_
_entity.id
_entity.type
_entity.pdbx_description
1 polymer ?
#
loop_
_entity_poly.entity_id
_entity_poly.type
_entity_poly.pdbx_seq_one_letter_code
_entity_poly.pdbx_strand_id
1 'polypeptide(L)'
;MYMDCECFKLFLSKVMNMKKRDFDITWKKSIFTGRGKPPKIFRSLPEIVNYVKMNRNALAIVNPESITEDVKVLRIIEHVSSSN
;
A
#
# COMPACT_ATOMS: atom_id res chain seq x y z
N MET A 1 0.60 -0.56 -5.42
CA MET A 1 0.44 -1.44 -4.26
C MET A 1 0.92 -2.84 -4.62
N TYR A 2 1.51 -3.58 -3.68
CA TYR A 2 1.72 -5.02 -3.77
C TYR A 2 0.60 -5.69 -2.97
N MET A 3 -0.26 -6.52 -3.58
CA MET A 3 -1.41 -7.09 -2.84
C MET A 3 -1.01 -8.18 -1.82
N ASP A 4 0.16 -8.79 -1.98
CA ASP A 4 0.60 -9.92 -1.17
C ASP A 4 1.98 -9.71 -0.49
N CYS A 5 2.38 -8.46 -0.21
CA CYS A 5 3.54 -8.19 0.65
C CYS A 5 3.13 -8.12 2.13
N GLU A 6 4.08 -8.43 3.01
CA GLU A 6 3.96 -8.18 4.46
C GLU A 6 3.67 -6.70 4.77
N CYS A 7 4.30 -5.79 4.00
CA CYS A 7 4.09 -4.35 4.10
C CYS A 7 2.61 -3.93 4.00
N PHE A 8 1.83 -4.61 3.14
CA PHE A 8 0.42 -4.34 2.95
C PHE A 8 -0.43 -4.88 4.12
N LYS A 9 -0.08 -6.05 4.67
CA LYS A 9 -0.73 -6.59 5.87
C LYS A 9 -0.53 -5.67 7.08
N LEU A 10 0.66 -5.11 7.23
CA LEU A 10 0.95 -4.13 8.27
C LEU A 10 0.16 -2.84 8.09
N PHE A 11 0.10 -2.32 6.87
CA PHE A 11 -0.73 -1.16 6.57
C PHE A 11 -2.21 -1.39 6.93
N LEU A 12 -2.78 -2.52 6.53
CA LEU A 12 -4.17 -2.84 6.80
C LEU A 12 -4.48 -2.92 8.31
N SER A 13 -3.60 -3.56 9.08
CA SER A 13 -3.81 -3.71 10.52
C SER A 13 -3.50 -2.45 11.32
N LYS A 14 -2.39 -1.76 11.03
CA LYS A 14 -1.88 -0.63 11.84
C LYS A 14 -2.40 0.74 11.41
N VAL A 15 -2.74 0.93 10.14
CA VAL A 15 -3.23 2.22 9.63
C VAL A 15 -4.72 2.21 9.39
N MET A 16 -5.20 1.15 8.74
CA MET A 16 -6.61 1.07 8.33
C MET A 16 -7.50 0.38 9.37
N ASN A 17 -6.91 -0.28 10.38
CA ASN A 17 -7.59 -1.09 11.38
C ASN A 17 -8.63 -2.06 10.78
N MET A 18 -8.26 -2.73 9.68
CA MET A 18 -9.15 -3.62 8.93
C MET A 18 -8.45 -4.90 8.49
N LYS A 19 -9.22 -5.97 8.28
CA LYS A 19 -8.70 -7.21 7.69
C LYS A 19 -8.67 -7.09 6.17
N LYS A 20 -7.80 -7.89 5.51
CA LYS A 20 -7.73 -7.98 4.05
C LYS A 20 -9.10 -8.24 3.40
N ARG A 21 -9.89 -9.16 4.00
CA ARG A 21 -11.24 -9.47 3.50
C ARG A 21 -12.14 -8.22 3.49
N ASP A 22 -12.09 -7.41 4.54
CA ASP A 22 -12.93 -6.23 4.68
C ASP A 22 -12.50 -5.13 3.71
N PHE A 23 -11.18 -4.99 3.50
CA PHE A 23 -10.61 -4.14 2.45
C PHE A 23 -11.10 -4.56 1.07
N ASP A 24 -11.02 -5.86 0.74
CA ASP A 24 -11.45 -6.40 -0.55
C ASP A 24 -12.96 -6.20 -0.77
N ILE A 25 -13.78 -6.42 0.25
CA ILE A 25 -15.23 -6.16 0.21
C ILE A 25 -15.52 -4.67 -0.01
N THR A 26 -14.80 -3.78 0.69
CA THR A 26 -14.96 -2.34 0.57
C THR A 26 -14.72 -1.87 -0.86
N TRP A 27 -13.66 -2.36 -1.51
CA TRP A 27 -13.41 -2.02 -2.91
C TRP A 27 -14.40 -2.65 -3.87
N LYS A 28 -14.82 -3.90 -3.65
CA LYS A 28 -15.89 -4.53 -4.44
C LYS A 28 -17.17 -3.69 -4.42
N LYS A 29 -17.59 -3.24 -3.23
CA LYS A 29 -18.75 -2.34 -3.07
C LYS A 29 -18.54 -0.99 -3.75
N SER A 30 -17.35 -0.40 -3.61
CA SER A 30 -17.02 0.90 -4.22
C SER A 30 -17.04 0.86 -5.75
N ILE A 31 -16.53 -0.23 -6.34
CA ILE A 31 -16.57 -0.47 -7.78
C ILE A 31 -18.02 -0.67 -8.23
N PHE A 32 -18.77 -1.53 -7.55
CA PHE A 32 -20.15 -1.84 -7.89
C PHE A 32 -21.06 -0.59 -7.85
N THR A 33 -20.82 0.31 -6.89
CA THR A 33 -21.58 1.57 -6.76
C THR A 33 -21.06 2.70 -7.65
N GLY A 34 -20.02 2.47 -8.46
CA GLY A 34 -19.40 3.49 -9.31
C GLY A 34 -18.65 4.59 -8.56
N ARG A 35 -18.42 4.42 -7.25
CA ARG A 35 -17.87 5.44 -6.35
C ARG A 35 -16.36 5.39 -6.20
N GLY A 36 -15.70 4.36 -6.72
CA GLY A 36 -14.26 4.23 -6.52
C GLY A 36 -13.56 3.36 -7.55
N LYS A 37 -12.32 3.72 -7.82
CA LYS A 37 -11.36 2.91 -8.55
C LYS A 37 -10.40 2.28 -7.53
N PRO A 38 -10.22 0.94 -7.54
CA PRO A 38 -9.32 0.30 -6.60
C PRO A 38 -7.88 0.78 -6.81
N PRO A 39 -7.02 0.70 -5.78
CA PRO A 39 -5.61 1.05 -5.90
C PRO A 39 -4.94 0.24 -7.01
N LYS A 40 -4.06 0.89 -7.78
CA LYS A 40 -3.29 0.21 -8.83
C LYS A 40 -2.25 -0.73 -8.21
N ILE A 41 -2.18 -1.94 -8.77
CA ILE A 41 -1.25 -2.99 -8.34
C ILE A 41 -0.11 -3.07 -9.34
N PHE A 42 1.10 -3.23 -8.83
CA PHE A 42 2.32 -3.31 -9.63
C PHE A 42 3.04 -4.62 -9.33
N ARG A 43 3.84 -5.10 -10.28
CA ARG A 43 4.55 -6.39 -10.15
C ARG A 43 5.95 -6.24 -9.60
N SER A 44 6.46 -5.02 -9.51
CA SER A 44 7.81 -4.76 -9.04
C SER A 44 7.90 -3.43 -8.32
N LEU A 45 8.90 -3.31 -7.47
CA LEU A 45 9.19 -2.06 -6.79
C LEU A 45 9.59 -0.92 -7.74
N PRO A 46 10.48 -1.11 -8.74
CA PRO A 46 10.85 -0.04 -9.66
C PRO A 46 9.65 0.57 -10.39
N GLU A 47 8.67 -0.26 -10.76
CA GLU A 47 7.41 0.21 -11.34
C GLU A 47 6.64 1.14 -10.40
N ILE A 48 6.60 0.82 -9.11
CA ILE A 48 5.92 1.64 -8.09
C ILE A 48 6.62 2.99 -7.95
N VAL A 49 7.95 2.98 -7.79
CA VAL A 49 8.74 4.21 -7.62
C VAL A 49 8.58 5.10 -8.85
N ASN A 50 8.75 4.55 -10.06
CA ASN A 50 8.55 5.29 -11.29
C ASN A 50 7.13 5.87 -11.39
N TYR A 51 6.12 5.09 -11.03
CA TYR A 51 4.74 5.58 -11.03
C TYR A 51 4.54 6.75 -10.06
N VAL A 52 5.07 6.67 -8.84
CA VAL A 52 4.96 7.76 -7.85
C VAL A 52 5.70 9.00 -8.31
N LYS A 53 6.92 8.86 -8.87
CA LYS A 53 7.68 9.98 -9.43
C LYS A 53 6.92 10.70 -10.55
N MET A 54 6.28 9.94 -11.44
CA MET A 54 5.53 10.50 -12.57
C MET A 54 4.16 11.08 -12.17
N ASN A 55 3.63 10.73 -11.01
CA ASN A 55 2.29 11.12 -10.58
C ASN A 55 2.35 11.80 -9.21
N ARG A 56 2.40 13.14 -9.20
CA ARG A 56 2.55 13.96 -7.97
C ARG A 56 1.55 13.64 -6.83
N ASN A 57 0.37 13.11 -7.16
CA ASN A 57 -0.67 12.78 -6.18
C ASN A 57 -0.77 11.28 -5.88
N ALA A 58 0.18 10.47 -6.36
CA ALA A 58 0.20 9.04 -6.10
C ALA A 58 0.85 8.73 -4.75
N LEU A 59 0.26 7.79 -4.03
CA LEU A 59 0.81 7.22 -2.81
C LEU A 59 1.07 5.73 -3.01
N ALA A 60 2.13 5.24 -2.37
CA ALA A 60 2.49 3.84 -2.42
C ALA A 60 2.88 3.31 -1.03
N ILE A 61 2.66 2.02 -0.85
CA ILE A 61 3.11 1.24 0.29
C ILE A 61 4.22 0.33 -0.22
N VAL A 62 5.41 0.46 0.34
CA VAL A 62 6.63 -0.27 -0.04
C VAL A 62 7.39 -0.69 1.22
N ASN A 63 8.34 -1.62 1.08
CA ASN A 63 9.28 -1.96 2.15
C ASN A 63 10.29 -0.79 2.33
N PRO A 64 10.71 -0.42 3.56
CA PRO A 64 11.73 0.60 3.77
C PRO A 64 13.04 0.42 2.99
N GLU A 65 13.49 -0.82 2.77
CA GLU A 65 14.70 -1.12 1.97
C GLU A 65 14.61 -0.63 0.51
N SER A 66 13.39 -0.31 0.08
CA SER A 66 13.04 0.08 -1.27
C SER A 66 13.03 1.59 -1.50
N ILE A 67 13.28 2.38 -0.45
CA ILE A 67 13.21 3.83 -0.49
C ILE A 67 14.45 4.37 -1.20
N THR A 68 14.22 5.17 -2.23
CA THR A 68 15.23 5.97 -2.91
C THR A 68 15.04 7.44 -2.53
N GLU A 69 16.06 8.27 -2.72
CA GLU A 69 15.98 9.73 -2.48
C GLU A 69 14.95 10.44 -3.39
N ASP A 70 14.51 9.76 -4.46
CA ASP A 70 13.54 10.25 -5.43
C ASP A 70 12.11 10.38 -4.90
N VAL A 71 11.80 9.82 -3.73
CA VAL A 71 10.45 9.80 -3.16
C VAL A 71 10.45 10.28 -1.73
N LYS A 72 9.43 11.06 -1.36
CA LYS A 72 9.26 11.52 0.02
C LYS A 72 8.58 10.45 0.86
N VAL A 73 9.23 10.05 1.96
CA VAL A 73 8.64 9.16 2.96
C VAL A 73 7.65 9.94 3.80
N LEU A 74 6.39 9.49 3.83
CA LEU A 74 5.33 10.11 4.64
C LEU A 74 5.18 9.44 6.01
N ARG A 75 5.33 8.11 6.07
CA ARG A 75 5.17 7.34 7.29
C ARG A 75 5.95 6.03 7.21
N ILE A 76 6.61 5.69 8.31
CA ILE A 76 7.22 4.38 8.53
C ILE A 76 6.36 3.63 9.54
N ILE A 77 6.09 2.35 9.29
CA ILE A 77 5.34 1.47 10.17
C ILE A 77 6.31 0.38 10.62
N GLU A 78 6.66 0.39 11.90
CA GLU A 78 7.53 -0.63 12.46
C GLU A 78 6.75 -1.90 12.76
N HIS A 79 7.35 -3.04 12.41
CA HIS A 79 6.88 -4.35 12.85
C HIS A 79 7.71 -4.76 14.06
N VAL A 80 7.15 -4.61 15.27
CA VAL A 80 7.75 -5.17 16.47
C VAL A 80 7.45 -6.66 16.46
N SER A 81 8.38 -7.46 15.95
CA SER A 81 8.38 -8.90 16.14
C SER A 81 8.57 -9.15 17.63
N SER A 82 7.52 -9.52 18.35
CA SER A 82 7.65 -9.99 19.74
C SER A 82 8.57 -11.21 19.75
N SER A 83 9.84 -11.00 20.07
CA SER A 83 10.75 -12.06 20.48
C SER A 83 10.23 -12.59 21.82
N ASN A 84 9.76 -13.84 21.80
CA ASN A 84 9.43 -14.60 23.01
C ASN A 84 10.21 -15.92 22.93
#